data_AF-A0A6M0AHP8-F1
#
_entry.id   AF-A0A6M0AHP8-F1
#
_cell.length_a   1.000
_cell.length_b   1.000
_cell.length_c   1.000
_cell.angle_alpha   90.00
_cell.angle_beta   90.00
_cell.angle_gamma   90.00
#
_symmetry.space_group_name_H-M   'P 1'
#
loop_
_entity.id
_entity.type
_entity.pdbx_description
1 polymer ?
#
loop_
_entity_poly.entity_id
_entity_poly.type
_entity_poly.pdbx_seq_one_letter_code
_entity_poly.pdbx_strand_id
1 'polypeptide(L)'
;MKITPLLTPVVVCCIVTAAPVALADSPLTSTPFAKAYKDVDLITYASVYGLDDKVFRNLSNPDITHDVRAAIINQLGFSVEPSQRANQYLEYIARSRSQQPSAITLEMLTAAEALALGYLLAMDDPTLGDTVAAANRSRWGRSLGQVQQANALLLLDAAVVKDPEDFSIAFIRSLVRAQKSLRAGIGNWCAVYQNVFSVLKDFPRQRNMRPEAIDMVNDYIRGYRNYCNTRSISR
;
A
#
# COMPACT_ATOMS: atom_id res chain seq x y z
N MET A 1 62.03 23.00 -44.71
CA MET A 1 60.79 22.36 -44.24
C MET A 1 60.81 22.29 -42.72
N LYS A 2 59.93 23.02 -42.04
CA LYS A 2 59.71 22.89 -40.59
C LYS A 2 58.24 22.54 -40.41
N ILE A 3 57.99 21.39 -39.80
CA ILE A 3 56.67 20.82 -39.53
C ILE A 3 56.27 21.30 -38.14
N THR A 4 55.16 22.02 -38.03
CA THR A 4 54.49 22.38 -36.78
C THR A 4 53.77 21.18 -36.18
N PRO A 5 53.84 20.92 -34.85
CA PRO A 5 52.89 20.04 -34.21
C PRO A 5 51.71 20.85 -33.64
N LEU A 6 50.52 20.48 -34.07
CA LEU A 6 49.23 20.94 -33.58
C LEU A 6 48.94 20.24 -32.24
N LEU A 7 48.82 20.99 -31.15
CA LEU A 7 48.34 20.50 -29.85
C LEU A 7 46.80 20.44 -29.88
N THR A 8 46.22 19.24 -29.94
CA THR A 8 44.79 19.02 -29.67
C THR A 8 44.58 18.61 -28.21
N PRO A 9 43.65 19.23 -27.47
CA PRO A 9 43.35 18.85 -26.10
C PRO A 9 42.44 17.61 -26.08
N VAL A 10 42.84 16.56 -25.38
CA VAL A 10 41.95 15.45 -25.04
C VAL A 10 41.13 15.86 -23.82
N VAL A 11 39.93 16.38 -24.05
CA VAL A 11 38.92 16.52 -22.99
C VAL A 11 38.32 15.14 -22.76
N VAL A 12 38.80 14.46 -21.71
CA VAL A 12 38.13 13.26 -21.19
C VAL A 12 36.85 13.72 -20.51
N CYS A 13 35.76 13.75 -21.26
CA CYS A 13 34.42 13.93 -20.72
C CYS A 13 34.04 12.63 -20.00
N CYS A 14 34.22 12.59 -18.68
CA CYS A 14 33.62 11.56 -17.84
C CYS A 14 32.09 11.72 -17.89
N ILE A 15 31.44 11.00 -18.81
CA ILE A 15 29.99 10.82 -18.80
C ILE A 15 29.67 9.99 -17.55
N VAL A 16 29.36 10.67 -16.45
CA VAL A 16 28.70 10.03 -15.31
C VAL A 16 27.30 9.69 -15.77
N THR A 17 27.11 8.48 -16.29
CA THR A 17 25.79 7.92 -16.47
C THR A 17 25.20 7.74 -15.07
N ALA A 18 24.41 8.70 -14.61
CA ALA A 18 23.46 8.43 -13.55
C ALA A 18 22.52 7.37 -14.10
N ALA A 19 22.79 6.10 -13.79
CA ALA A 19 21.82 5.05 -14.03
C ALA A 19 20.54 5.52 -13.35
N PRO A 20 19.40 5.59 -14.06
CA PRO A 20 18.15 5.78 -13.36
C PRO A 20 18.11 4.67 -12.33
N VAL A 21 18.05 5.04 -11.05
CA VAL A 21 17.58 4.12 -10.03
C VAL A 21 16.17 3.83 -10.51
N ALA A 22 16.02 2.75 -11.29
CA ALA A 22 14.71 2.23 -11.67
C ALA A 22 13.97 2.21 -10.35
N LEU A 23 12.90 3.01 -10.26
CA LEU A 23 12.05 3.10 -9.07
C LEU A 23 11.86 1.67 -8.64
N ALA A 24 12.54 1.28 -7.56
CA ALA A 24 12.51 -0.09 -7.12
C ALA A 24 11.04 -0.44 -6.99
N ASP A 25 10.60 -1.42 -7.79
CA ASP A 25 9.25 -1.98 -7.82
C ASP A 25 8.67 -1.88 -6.42
N SER A 26 7.57 -1.15 -6.17
CA SER A 26 7.18 -0.78 -4.79
C SER A 26 6.48 -1.94 -4.05
N PRO A 27 6.63 -2.13 -2.72
CA PRO A 27 6.02 -3.26 -2.00
C PRO A 27 4.54 -3.46 -2.26
N LEU A 28 3.76 -2.37 -2.34
CA LEU A 28 2.31 -2.45 -2.57
C LEU A 28 1.96 -2.87 -4.00
N THR A 29 2.70 -2.39 -4.99
CA THR A 29 2.39 -2.60 -6.42
C THR A 29 3.12 -3.80 -7.02
N SER A 30 4.02 -4.44 -6.29
CA SER A 30 4.91 -5.49 -6.82
C SER A 30 4.67 -6.84 -6.19
N THR A 31 3.62 -6.92 -5.36
CA THR A 31 3.18 -8.12 -4.68
C THR A 31 1.74 -8.45 -5.09
N PRO A 32 1.52 -9.06 -6.27
CA PRO A 32 0.19 -9.35 -6.81
C PRO A 32 -0.44 -10.58 -6.12
N PHE A 33 -0.52 -10.56 -4.78
CA PHE A 33 -0.95 -11.70 -3.98
C PHE A 33 -2.43 -12.07 -4.17
N ALA A 34 -3.23 -11.20 -4.79
CA ALA A 34 -4.58 -11.54 -5.24
C ALA A 34 -4.62 -12.76 -6.18
N LYS A 35 -3.50 -13.07 -6.86
CA LYS A 35 -3.37 -14.26 -7.70
C LYS A 35 -3.60 -15.58 -6.94
N ALA A 36 -3.34 -15.60 -5.64
CA ALA A 36 -3.60 -16.74 -4.77
C ALA A 36 -5.09 -16.95 -4.44
N TYR A 37 -5.99 -16.08 -4.90
CA TYR A 37 -7.43 -16.08 -4.59
C TYR A 37 -8.31 -16.13 -5.86
N LYS A 38 -7.79 -16.61 -6.99
CA LYS A 38 -8.53 -16.64 -8.27
C LYS A 38 -9.78 -17.52 -8.27
N ASP A 39 -9.84 -18.47 -7.33
CA ASP A 39 -11.01 -19.31 -7.04
C ASP A 39 -12.13 -18.57 -6.29
N VAL A 40 -11.88 -17.35 -5.81
CA VAL A 40 -12.91 -16.51 -5.18
C VAL A 40 -13.57 -15.66 -6.26
N ASP A 41 -14.84 -15.94 -6.56
CA ASP A 41 -15.65 -15.27 -7.60
C ASP A 41 -15.58 -13.73 -7.51
N LEU A 42 -15.55 -13.20 -6.30
CA LEU A 42 -15.52 -11.76 -6.06
C LEU A 42 -14.21 -11.09 -6.53
N ILE A 43 -13.09 -11.81 -6.51
CA ILE A 43 -11.79 -11.33 -7.03
C ILE A 43 -11.85 -11.21 -8.54
N THR A 44 -12.35 -12.25 -9.20
CA THR A 44 -12.57 -12.24 -10.65
C THR A 44 -13.57 -11.16 -11.05
N TYR A 45 -14.66 -11.00 -10.29
CA TYR A 45 -15.63 -9.93 -10.49
C TYR A 45 -14.98 -8.54 -10.40
N ALA A 46 -14.25 -8.25 -9.31
CA ALA A 46 -13.58 -6.97 -9.12
C ALA A 46 -12.52 -6.68 -10.20
N SER A 47 -11.88 -7.72 -10.76
CA SER A 47 -10.93 -7.56 -11.87
C SER A 47 -11.58 -7.08 -13.18
N VAL A 48 -12.86 -7.39 -13.39
CA VAL A 48 -13.61 -7.03 -14.61
C VAL A 48 -14.39 -5.73 -14.42
N TYR A 49 -15.09 -5.60 -13.29
CA TYR A 49 -16.04 -4.52 -13.05
C TYR A 49 -15.47 -3.39 -12.18
N GLY A 50 -14.26 -3.57 -11.64
CA GLY A 50 -13.66 -2.59 -10.76
C GLY A 50 -14.40 -2.46 -9.43
N LEU A 51 -14.51 -1.23 -8.93
CA LEU A 51 -15.11 -0.93 -7.64
C LEU A 51 -16.52 -0.39 -7.81
N ASP A 52 -17.52 -1.25 -7.58
CA ASP A 52 -18.95 -0.93 -7.66
C ASP A 52 -19.66 -1.20 -6.32
N ASP A 53 -20.99 -0.98 -6.27
CA ASP A 53 -21.80 -1.21 -5.07
C ASP A 53 -21.73 -2.67 -4.56
N LYS A 54 -21.53 -3.65 -5.44
CA LYS A 54 -21.35 -5.05 -5.03
C LYS A 54 -20.02 -5.22 -4.33
N VAL A 55 -18.93 -4.68 -4.87
CA VAL A 55 -17.61 -4.75 -4.23
C VAL A 55 -17.61 -3.97 -2.92
N PHE A 56 -18.14 -2.74 -2.89
CA PHE A 56 -18.26 -1.96 -1.65
C PHE A 56 -19.01 -2.70 -0.54
N ARG A 57 -20.14 -3.32 -0.88
CA ARG A 57 -20.92 -4.12 0.07
C ARG A 57 -20.11 -5.26 0.66
N ASN A 58 -19.33 -5.96 -0.17
CA ASN A 58 -18.51 -7.05 0.30
C ASN A 58 -17.28 -6.59 1.11
N LEU A 59 -16.72 -5.41 0.81
CA LEU A 59 -15.67 -4.83 1.65
C LEU A 59 -16.17 -4.53 3.08
N SER A 60 -17.46 -4.26 3.28
CA SER A 60 -18.05 -4.07 4.63
C SER A 60 -18.75 -5.32 5.19
N ASN A 61 -18.81 -6.43 4.43
CA ASN A 61 -19.53 -7.64 4.85
C ASN A 61 -18.71 -8.42 5.92
N PRO A 62 -19.25 -8.68 7.13
CA PRO A 62 -18.54 -9.43 8.18
C PRO A 62 -18.21 -10.88 7.79
N ASP A 63 -18.94 -11.48 6.85
CA ASP A 63 -18.70 -12.86 6.40
C ASP A 63 -17.50 -12.97 5.44
N ILE A 64 -17.01 -11.84 4.93
CA ILE A 64 -15.80 -11.79 4.10
C ILE A 64 -14.58 -11.66 5.01
N THR A 65 -13.70 -12.65 4.94
CA THR A 65 -12.44 -12.68 5.71
C THR A 65 -11.50 -11.54 5.32
N HIS A 66 -10.64 -11.12 6.25
CA HIS A 66 -9.74 -9.99 6.04
C HIS A 66 -8.71 -10.22 4.92
N ASP A 67 -8.26 -11.46 4.70
CA ASP A 67 -7.37 -11.81 3.60
C ASP A 67 -8.04 -11.70 2.22
N VAL A 68 -9.27 -12.18 2.07
CA VAL A 68 -10.05 -12.04 0.84
C VAL A 68 -10.32 -10.55 0.57
N ARG A 69 -10.68 -9.78 1.60
CA ARG A 69 -10.84 -8.32 1.49
C ARG A 69 -9.58 -7.63 1.00
N ALA A 70 -8.42 -8.00 1.54
CA ALA A 70 -7.14 -7.50 1.07
C ALA A 70 -6.86 -7.92 -0.37
N ALA A 71 -7.17 -9.16 -0.75
CA ALA A 71 -6.99 -9.64 -2.12
C ALA A 71 -7.84 -8.88 -3.14
N ILE A 72 -9.09 -8.51 -2.79
CA ILE A 72 -9.94 -7.65 -3.64
C ILE A 72 -9.22 -6.33 -3.93
N ILE A 73 -8.69 -5.69 -2.89
CA ILE A 73 -8.04 -4.38 -3.00
C ILE A 73 -6.71 -4.48 -3.77
N ASN A 74 -5.92 -5.52 -3.51
CA ASN A 74 -4.69 -5.80 -4.24
C ASN A 74 -4.97 -5.99 -5.75
N GLN A 75 -6.06 -6.69 -6.11
CA GLN A 75 -6.49 -6.86 -7.49
C GLN A 75 -6.85 -5.53 -8.17
N LEU A 76 -7.45 -4.58 -7.44
CA LEU A 76 -7.84 -3.27 -7.96
C LEU A 76 -6.66 -2.31 -8.18
N GLY A 77 -5.59 -2.45 -7.38
CA GLY A 77 -4.50 -1.47 -7.31
C GLY A 77 -3.57 -1.40 -8.53
N PHE A 78 -3.75 -2.25 -9.54
CA PHE A 78 -2.95 -2.24 -10.78
C PHE A 78 -3.51 -1.32 -11.89
N SER A 79 -4.53 -0.50 -11.60
CA SER A 79 -5.07 0.49 -12.55
C SER A 79 -4.34 1.82 -12.40
N VAL A 80 -3.74 2.33 -13.48
CA VAL A 80 -2.68 3.37 -13.47
C VAL A 80 -3.18 4.82 -13.33
N GLU A 81 -4.34 5.05 -12.73
CA GLU A 81 -4.84 6.43 -12.47
C GLU A 81 -5.04 6.65 -10.98
N PRO A 82 -4.85 7.89 -10.46
CA PRO A 82 -5.14 8.22 -9.07
C PRO A 82 -6.62 7.91 -8.81
N SER A 83 -6.85 6.78 -8.16
CA SER A 83 -8.20 6.28 -8.03
C SER A 83 -8.82 6.88 -6.77
N GLN A 84 -10.05 7.38 -6.85
CA GLN A 84 -10.74 7.99 -5.70
C GLN A 84 -11.45 6.93 -4.85
N ARG A 85 -10.91 5.71 -4.79
CA ARG A 85 -11.63 4.51 -4.34
C ARG A 85 -11.87 4.54 -2.85
N ALA A 86 -10.88 4.97 -2.06
CA ALA A 86 -11.04 5.19 -0.63
C ALA A 86 -12.15 6.21 -0.35
N ASN A 87 -12.20 7.32 -1.10
CA ASN A 87 -13.24 8.32 -0.94
C ASN A 87 -14.63 7.77 -1.31
N GLN A 88 -14.76 7.05 -2.42
CA GLN A 88 -16.02 6.42 -2.82
C GLN A 88 -16.48 5.36 -1.80
N TYR A 89 -15.53 4.61 -1.22
CA TYR A 89 -15.85 3.64 -0.18
C TYR A 89 -16.30 4.32 1.13
N LEU A 90 -15.67 5.44 1.53
CA LEU A 90 -16.13 6.23 2.66
C LEU A 90 -17.54 6.80 2.41
N GLU A 91 -17.83 7.27 1.20
CA GLU A 91 -19.19 7.68 0.80
C GLU A 91 -20.19 6.53 0.91
N TYR A 92 -19.80 5.31 0.55
CA TYR A 92 -20.64 4.12 0.74
C TYR A 92 -20.88 3.83 2.23
N ILE A 93 -19.83 3.79 3.06
CA ILE A 93 -19.89 3.58 4.52
C ILE A 93 -20.81 4.60 5.20
N ALA A 94 -20.74 5.86 4.77
CA ALA A 94 -21.57 6.92 5.32
C ALA A 94 -23.03 6.80 4.90
N ARG A 95 -23.29 6.53 3.61
CA ARG A 95 -24.64 6.29 3.09
C ARG A 95 -25.30 5.08 3.75
N SER A 96 -24.58 3.98 3.97
CA SER A 96 -25.14 2.79 4.64
C SER A 96 -25.56 3.05 6.09
N ARG A 97 -25.01 4.10 6.72
CA ARG A 97 -25.33 4.56 8.08
C ARG A 97 -26.27 5.76 8.11
N SER A 98 -26.77 6.22 6.97
CA SER A 98 -27.54 7.48 6.85
C SER A 98 -26.80 8.69 7.43
N GLN A 99 -25.47 8.74 7.28
CA GLN A 99 -24.61 9.81 7.75
C GLN A 99 -23.89 10.52 6.61
N GLN A 100 -23.38 11.72 6.91
CA GLN A 100 -22.40 12.41 6.07
C GLN A 100 -21.01 11.80 6.28
N PRO A 101 -20.15 11.73 5.25
CA PRO A 101 -18.76 11.28 5.41
C PRO A 101 -17.94 12.04 6.46
N SER A 102 -18.27 13.31 6.71
CA SER A 102 -17.64 14.11 7.77
C SER A 102 -18.04 13.71 9.18
N ALA A 103 -19.15 12.98 9.36
CA ALA A 103 -19.59 12.46 10.65
C ALA A 103 -18.97 11.10 10.99
N ILE A 104 -18.38 10.40 10.01
CA ILE A 104 -17.73 9.11 10.25
C ILE A 104 -16.44 9.31 11.05
N THR A 105 -16.37 8.66 12.21
CA THR A 105 -15.20 8.62 13.08
C THR A 105 -14.47 7.27 12.98
N LEU A 106 -13.22 7.21 13.45
CA LEU A 106 -12.44 5.96 13.50
C LEU A 106 -13.10 4.92 14.41
N GLU A 107 -13.79 5.35 15.46
CA GLU A 107 -14.50 4.48 16.39
C GLU A 107 -15.65 3.74 15.70
N MET A 108 -16.36 4.42 14.80
CA MET A 108 -17.51 3.88 14.08
C MET A 108 -17.18 2.86 12.99
N LEU A 109 -15.92 2.80 12.55
CA LEU A 109 -15.47 1.82 11.58
C LEU A 109 -15.33 0.45 12.25
N THR A 110 -15.75 -0.61 11.56
CA THR A 110 -15.35 -1.97 11.91
C THR A 110 -13.87 -2.20 11.57
N ALA A 111 -13.26 -3.28 12.10
CA ALA A 111 -11.91 -3.69 11.71
C ALA A 111 -11.81 -3.89 10.18
N ALA A 112 -12.82 -4.55 9.59
CA ALA A 112 -12.98 -4.77 8.17
C ALA A 112 -13.01 -3.47 7.35
N GLU A 113 -13.82 -2.48 7.75
CA GLU A 113 -13.91 -1.20 7.04
C GLU A 113 -12.64 -0.36 7.20
N ALA A 114 -12.05 -0.33 8.40
CA ALA A 114 -10.80 0.36 8.64
C ALA A 114 -9.64 -0.25 7.81
N LEU A 115 -9.57 -1.58 7.73
CA LEU A 115 -8.64 -2.31 6.87
C LEU A 115 -8.85 -1.92 5.40
N ALA A 116 -10.08 -2.05 4.90
CA ALA A 116 -10.37 -1.79 3.49
C ALA A 116 -10.12 -0.34 3.11
N LEU A 117 -10.56 0.61 3.93
CA LEU A 117 -10.40 2.04 3.65
C LEU A 117 -8.92 2.44 3.69
N GLY A 118 -8.17 1.97 4.69
CA GLY A 118 -6.74 2.23 4.81
C GLY A 118 -5.93 1.61 3.67
N TYR A 119 -6.25 0.37 3.27
CA TYR A 119 -5.54 -0.28 2.18
C TYR A 119 -5.91 0.31 0.82
N LEU A 120 -7.18 0.62 0.56
CA LEU A 120 -7.58 1.36 -0.65
C LEU A 120 -6.84 2.69 -0.76
N LEU A 121 -6.75 3.47 0.33
CA LEU A 121 -6.04 4.74 0.32
C LEU A 121 -4.55 4.57 0.01
N ALA A 122 -3.92 3.52 0.53
CA ALA A 122 -2.53 3.21 0.22
C ALA A 122 -2.30 2.79 -1.25
N MET A 123 -3.29 2.13 -1.87
CA MET A 123 -3.24 1.75 -3.29
C MET A 123 -3.60 2.92 -4.21
N ASP A 124 -4.49 3.80 -3.79
CA ASP A 124 -4.87 5.04 -4.50
C ASP A 124 -3.69 6.01 -4.60
N ASP A 125 -2.90 6.11 -3.52
CA ASP A 125 -1.72 6.96 -3.43
C ASP A 125 -0.51 6.18 -2.86
N PRO A 126 0.30 5.50 -3.71
CA PRO A 126 1.53 4.83 -3.27
C PRO A 126 2.59 5.83 -2.79
N THR A 127 2.38 7.13 -3.06
CA THR A 127 2.52 8.27 -2.14
C THR A 127 2.74 8.07 -0.65
N LEU A 128 1.68 7.52 -0.05
CA LEU A 128 1.34 7.61 1.37
C LEU A 128 1.36 9.06 1.91
N GLY A 129 1.22 10.05 1.03
CA GLY A 129 1.17 11.47 1.38
C GLY A 129 -0.26 11.97 1.55
N ASP A 130 -1.22 11.28 0.96
CA ASP A 130 -2.61 11.69 0.91
C ASP A 130 -3.44 11.25 2.13
N THR A 131 -4.45 12.08 2.41
CA THR A 131 -5.57 11.74 3.29
C THR A 131 -6.75 11.28 2.43
N VAL A 132 -7.76 10.65 3.04
CA VAL A 132 -8.99 10.25 2.30
C VAL A 132 -9.60 11.42 1.52
N ALA A 133 -9.57 12.63 2.08
CA ALA A 133 -10.10 13.84 1.42
C ALA A 133 -9.12 14.55 0.48
N ALA A 134 -7.81 14.25 0.50
CA ALA A 134 -6.85 14.88 -0.41
C ALA A 134 -7.21 14.61 -1.89
N ALA A 135 -7.82 13.46 -2.16
CA ALA A 135 -8.36 13.09 -3.47
C ALA A 135 -9.59 13.93 -3.92
N ASN A 136 -10.18 14.76 -3.05
CA ASN A 136 -11.46 15.44 -3.35
C ASN A 136 -11.72 16.76 -2.59
N ARG A 137 -10.69 17.61 -2.45
CA ARG A 137 -10.79 18.87 -1.68
C ARG A 137 -11.84 19.87 -2.17
N SER A 138 -12.28 19.77 -3.43
CA SER A 138 -13.31 20.66 -4.01
C SER A 138 -14.74 20.24 -3.68
N ARG A 139 -14.98 18.96 -3.32
CA ARG A 139 -16.32 18.41 -3.11
C ARG A 139 -16.73 18.37 -1.64
N TRP A 140 -15.77 18.29 -0.73
CA TRP A 140 -16.00 18.37 0.71
C TRP A 140 -15.82 19.83 1.14
N GLY A 141 -16.86 20.44 1.71
CA GLY A 141 -16.84 21.84 2.17
C GLY A 141 -15.82 22.14 3.27
N ARG A 142 -15.93 23.30 3.94
CA ARG A 142 -14.90 23.86 4.83
C ARG A 142 -14.53 23.04 6.09
N SER A 143 -15.22 21.95 6.42
CA SER A 143 -14.90 21.12 7.60
C SER A 143 -14.85 19.63 7.23
N LEU A 144 -13.66 19.05 7.31
CA LEU A 144 -13.43 17.62 7.09
C LEU A 144 -13.63 16.84 8.40
N GLY A 145 -14.28 15.69 8.31
CA GLY A 145 -14.40 14.75 9.43
C GLY A 145 -13.08 14.06 9.80
N GLN A 146 -13.08 13.33 10.92
CA GLN A 146 -11.88 12.64 11.41
C GLN A 146 -11.33 11.65 10.37
N VAL A 147 -12.18 10.79 9.81
CA VAL A 147 -11.75 9.78 8.82
C VAL A 147 -11.31 10.44 7.51
N GLN A 148 -11.93 11.55 7.11
CA GLN A 148 -11.54 12.31 5.93
C GLN A 148 -10.12 12.90 6.02
N GLN A 149 -9.67 13.19 7.24
CA GLN A 149 -8.33 13.68 7.53
C GLN A 149 -7.31 12.56 7.80
N ALA A 150 -7.76 11.30 7.88
CA ALA A 150 -6.88 10.18 8.15
C ALA A 150 -6.03 9.81 6.93
N ASN A 151 -4.78 9.44 7.18
CA ASN A 151 -3.93 8.77 6.20
C ASN A 151 -4.11 7.24 6.28
N ALA A 152 -3.54 6.52 5.30
CA ALA A 152 -3.68 5.07 5.19
C ALA A 152 -3.23 4.33 6.46
N LEU A 153 -2.08 4.72 7.03
CA LEU A 153 -1.54 4.06 8.22
C LEU A 153 -2.39 4.29 9.47
N LEU A 154 -2.99 5.46 9.65
CA LEU A 154 -3.90 5.72 10.78
C LEU A 154 -5.15 4.82 10.72
N LEU A 155 -5.68 4.58 9.52
CA LEU A 155 -6.81 3.69 9.32
C LEU A 155 -6.43 2.22 9.59
N LEU A 156 -5.26 1.80 9.10
CA LEU A 156 -4.75 0.45 9.34
C LEU A 156 -4.36 0.23 10.82
N ASP A 157 -3.88 1.27 11.51
CA ASP A 157 -3.67 1.26 12.95
C ASP A 157 -5.00 1.04 13.69
N ALA A 158 -6.06 1.74 13.29
CA ALA A 158 -7.39 1.56 13.86
C ALA A 158 -7.94 0.13 13.62
N ALA A 159 -7.65 -0.48 12.46
CA ALA A 159 -8.00 -1.87 12.20
C ALA A 159 -7.28 -2.84 13.15
N VAL A 160 -5.96 -2.67 13.35
CA VAL A 160 -5.18 -3.49 14.31
C VAL A 160 -5.69 -3.33 15.74
N VAL A 161 -6.05 -2.12 16.17
CA VAL A 161 -6.60 -1.90 17.51
C VAL A 161 -7.91 -2.66 17.72
N LYS A 162 -8.74 -2.76 16.66
CA LYS A 162 -10.05 -3.42 16.72
C LYS A 162 -9.95 -4.94 16.62
N ASP A 163 -8.92 -5.46 15.97
CA ASP A 163 -8.68 -6.89 15.82
C ASP A 163 -7.17 -7.22 15.83
N PRO A 164 -6.53 -7.23 17.02
CA PRO A 164 -5.07 -7.30 17.14
C PRO A 164 -4.48 -8.68 16.84
N GLU A 165 -5.29 -9.72 16.90
CA GLU A 165 -4.88 -11.11 16.63
C GLU A 165 -5.10 -11.50 15.15
N ASP A 166 -5.58 -10.58 14.33
CA ASP A 166 -5.77 -10.81 12.89
C ASP A 166 -4.46 -10.62 12.13
N PHE A 167 -3.90 -11.74 11.67
CA PHE A 167 -2.66 -11.74 10.88
C PHE A 167 -2.80 -10.93 9.59
N SER A 168 -3.92 -11.04 8.87
CA SER A 168 -4.11 -10.34 7.59
C SER A 168 -4.10 -8.82 7.76
N ILE A 169 -4.77 -8.30 8.79
CA ILE A 169 -4.75 -6.87 9.13
C ILE A 169 -3.31 -6.45 9.47
N ALA A 170 -2.63 -7.19 10.34
CA ALA A 170 -1.25 -6.88 10.72
C ALA A 170 -0.29 -6.92 9.51
N PHE A 171 -0.49 -7.88 8.61
CA PHE A 171 0.35 -8.11 7.44
C PHE A 171 0.15 -7.05 6.34
N ILE A 172 -1.09 -6.64 6.05
CA ILE A 172 -1.35 -5.55 5.11
C ILE A 172 -0.82 -4.22 5.65
N ARG A 173 -1.02 -3.96 6.94
CA ARG A 173 -0.44 -2.78 7.58
C ARG A 173 1.09 -2.76 7.47
N SER A 174 1.75 -3.90 7.68
CA SER A 174 3.21 -3.96 7.57
C SER A 174 3.70 -3.76 6.14
N LEU A 175 2.95 -4.22 5.13
CA LEU A 175 3.25 -3.94 3.73
C LEU A 175 3.16 -2.44 3.41
N VAL A 176 2.16 -1.73 3.93
CA VAL A 176 2.04 -0.26 3.78
C VAL A 176 3.16 0.46 4.55
N ARG A 177 3.59 -0.05 5.72
CA ARG A 177 4.78 0.49 6.41
C ARG A 177 6.05 0.25 5.61
N ALA A 178 6.21 -0.91 4.98
CA ALA A 178 7.34 -1.23 4.12
C ALA A 178 7.39 -0.27 2.91
N GLN A 179 6.24 0.04 2.30
CA GLN A 179 6.13 1.08 1.27
C GLN A 179 6.63 2.44 1.79
N LYS A 180 6.19 2.87 2.97
CA LYS A 180 6.64 4.12 3.59
C LYS A 180 8.16 4.13 3.80
N SER A 181 8.73 3.01 4.27
CA SER A 181 10.18 2.87 4.43
C SER A 181 10.93 2.93 3.11
N LEU A 182 10.42 2.30 2.04
CA LEU A 182 11.04 2.37 0.71
C LEU A 182 11.14 3.83 0.25
N ARG A 183 10.06 4.58 0.42
CA ARG A 183 9.98 6.00 0.04
C ARG A 183 10.89 6.92 0.85
N ALA A 184 11.18 6.57 2.09
CA ALA A 184 12.11 7.30 2.93
C ALA A 184 13.57 7.14 2.47
N GLY A 185 13.83 6.36 1.41
CA GLY A 185 15.12 6.27 0.75
C GLY A 185 15.97 5.07 1.21
N ILE A 186 17.13 4.92 0.57
CA ILE A 186 18.00 3.74 0.68
C ILE A 186 18.40 3.42 2.13
N GLY A 187 18.58 4.44 2.97
CA GLY A 187 18.89 4.26 4.40
C GLY A 187 17.82 3.49 5.19
N ASN A 188 16.60 3.37 4.66
CA ASN A 188 15.47 2.69 5.28
C ASN A 188 15.17 1.32 4.66
N TRP A 189 16.01 0.82 3.76
CA TRP A 189 15.76 -0.44 3.06
C TRP A 189 15.77 -1.66 3.98
N CYS A 190 16.57 -1.66 5.06
CA CYS A 190 16.42 -2.70 6.09
C CYS A 190 15.03 -2.66 6.75
N ALA A 191 14.47 -1.46 6.97
CA ALA A 191 13.14 -1.31 7.54
C ALA A 191 12.04 -1.85 6.60
N VAL A 192 12.22 -1.77 5.26
CA VAL A 192 11.31 -2.43 4.30
C VAL A 192 11.19 -3.92 4.62
N TYR A 193 12.32 -4.61 4.81
CA TYR A 193 12.36 -6.02 5.20
C TYR A 193 11.79 -6.26 6.60
N GLN A 194 12.26 -5.50 7.59
CA GLN A 194 11.91 -5.73 9.00
C GLN A 194 10.42 -5.51 9.29
N ASN A 195 9.77 -4.53 8.64
CA ASN A 195 8.35 -4.26 8.85
C ASN A 195 7.49 -5.51 8.60
N VAL A 196 7.72 -6.22 7.49
CA VAL A 196 6.94 -7.41 7.13
C VAL A 196 7.41 -8.64 7.88
N PHE A 197 8.73 -8.82 8.01
CA PHE A 197 9.30 -9.99 8.67
C PHE A 197 8.96 -10.06 10.17
N SER A 198 8.82 -8.92 10.86
CA SER A 198 8.40 -8.93 12.27
C SER A 198 7.00 -9.51 12.44
N VAL A 199 6.05 -9.18 11.57
CA VAL A 199 4.68 -9.75 11.62
C VAL A 199 4.71 -11.27 11.42
N LEU A 200 5.54 -11.77 10.49
CA LEU A 200 5.67 -13.23 10.31
C LEU A 200 6.19 -13.94 11.57
N LYS A 201 7.05 -13.26 12.35
CA LYS A 201 7.58 -13.76 13.63
C LYS A 201 6.52 -13.69 14.75
N ASP A 202 5.75 -12.60 14.79
CA ASP A 202 4.73 -12.37 15.81
C ASP A 202 3.55 -13.35 15.64
N PHE A 203 3.30 -13.84 14.42
CA PHE A 203 2.27 -14.83 14.08
C PHE A 203 2.87 -16.15 13.56
N PRO A 204 3.48 -16.99 14.41
CA PRO A 204 4.20 -18.19 13.96
C PRO A 204 3.28 -19.37 13.61
N ARG A 205 2.02 -19.38 14.06
CA ARG A 205 1.12 -20.54 13.96
C ARG A 205 -0.29 -20.24 13.42
N GLN A 206 -0.80 -19.04 13.62
CA GLN A 206 -2.15 -18.66 13.21
C GLN A 206 -2.05 -17.52 12.20
N ARG A 207 -2.14 -17.86 10.91
CA ARG A 207 -2.13 -16.89 9.81
C ARG A 207 -3.41 -17.09 9.01
N ASN A 208 -4.33 -16.15 9.14
CA ASN A 208 -5.61 -16.18 8.43
C ASN A 208 -5.50 -15.54 7.03
N MET A 209 -4.42 -15.87 6.33
CA MET A 209 -4.14 -15.49 4.94
C MET A 209 -3.55 -16.70 4.23
N ARG A 210 -3.89 -16.91 2.95
CA ARG A 210 -3.36 -18.05 2.17
C ARG A 210 -1.83 -18.06 2.17
N PRO A 211 -1.18 -19.22 2.42
CA PRO A 211 0.28 -19.33 2.40
C PRO A 211 0.91 -18.83 1.10
N GLU A 212 0.30 -19.15 -0.05
CA GLU A 212 0.78 -18.68 -1.35
C GLU A 212 0.80 -17.14 -1.46
N ALA A 213 -0.22 -16.47 -0.90
CA ALA A 213 -0.26 -15.00 -0.87
C ALA A 213 0.85 -14.41 -0.01
N ILE A 214 1.13 -15.05 1.14
CA ILE A 214 2.22 -14.67 2.05
C ILE A 214 3.57 -14.85 1.34
N ASP A 215 3.75 -15.97 0.63
CA ASP A 215 4.99 -16.28 -0.08
C ASP A 215 5.25 -15.27 -1.20
N MET A 216 4.23 -14.88 -1.98
CA MET A 216 4.39 -13.83 -3.01
C MET A 216 4.88 -12.50 -2.43
N VAL A 217 4.36 -12.09 -1.27
CA VAL A 217 4.84 -10.88 -0.59
C VAL A 217 6.26 -11.09 -0.05
N ASN A 218 6.52 -12.22 0.59
CA ASN A 218 7.81 -12.52 1.21
C ASN A 218 8.93 -12.68 0.18
N ASP A 219 8.66 -13.24 -1.00
CA ASP A 219 9.61 -13.35 -2.11
C ASP A 219 10.14 -11.98 -2.54
N TYR A 220 9.23 -11.03 -2.72
CA TYR A 220 9.58 -9.65 -3.04
C TYR A 220 10.35 -9.00 -1.87
N ILE A 221 9.82 -9.08 -0.64
CA ILE A 221 10.42 -8.40 0.53
C ILE A 221 11.81 -8.95 0.88
N ARG A 222 12.07 -10.25 0.65
CA ARG A 222 13.39 -10.87 0.86
C ARG A 222 14.51 -10.19 0.09
N GLY A 223 14.21 -9.54 -1.04
CA GLY A 223 15.19 -8.73 -1.78
C GLY A 223 15.82 -7.62 -0.94
N TYR A 224 15.13 -7.13 0.09
CA TYR A 224 15.62 -6.08 0.98
C TYR A 224 16.44 -6.59 2.17
N ARG A 225 16.52 -7.92 2.38
CA ARG A 225 17.18 -8.52 3.55
C ARG A 225 18.65 -8.12 3.68
N ASN A 226 19.36 -8.01 2.56
CA ASN A 226 20.80 -7.72 2.56
C ASN A 226 21.13 -6.31 3.10
N TYR A 227 20.18 -5.38 3.05
CA TYR A 227 20.36 -4.02 3.57
C TYR A 227 20.39 -3.95 5.10
N CYS A 228 20.02 -5.03 5.79
CA CYS A 228 20.13 -5.11 7.25
C CYS A 228 21.53 -5.42 7.78
N ASN A 229 22.44 -5.88 6.91
CA ASN A 229 23.82 -6.22 7.30
C ASN A 229 24.81 -5.12 6.94
N THR A 230 24.43 -4.20 6.06
CA THR A 230 25.20 -2.99 5.77
C THR A 230 25.03 -2.01 6.93
N ARG A 231 26.08 -1.84 7.75
CA ARG A 231 26.22 -0.66 8.62
C ARG A 231 25.99 0.57 7.74
N SER A 232 24.87 1.26 7.99
CA SER A 232 24.48 2.57 7.46
C SER A 232 25.50 3.19 6.51
N ILE A 233 25.17 3.26 5.22
CA ILE A 233 25.80 4.24 4.33
C ILE A 233 25.29 5.62 4.80
N SER A 234 25.92 6.13 5.85
CA SER A 234 25.88 7.51 6.27
C SER A 234 27.15 8.17 5.72
N ARG A 235 27.00 8.93 4.64
CA ARG A 235 27.80 10.11 4.37
C ARG A 235 26.87 11.20 3.90
#